data_AF-A0A7S6MZB6-F1
#
_entry.id   AF-A0A7S6MZB6-F1
#
_cell.length_a   1.000
_cell.length_b   1.000
_cell.length_c   1.000
_cell.angle_alpha   90.00
_cell.angle_beta   90.00
_cell.angle_gamma   90.00
#
_symmetry.space_group_name_H-M   'P 1'
#
loop_
_entity.id
_entity.type
_entity.pdbx_description
1 polymer ?
#
loop_
_entity_poly.entity_id
_entity_poly.type
_entity_poly.pdbx_seq_one_letter_code
_entity_poly.pdbx_strand_id
1 'polypeptide(L)' 'MQMDWTSYIGKVLNITMHENYGIVMEPKSNTPIYEIVFKSGQLVGAFSEGLLLETTRENETVRIFIPHNAIKCVEIFGL' A
#
# COMPACT_ATOMS: atom_id res chain seq x y z
N MET A 1 3.46 15.59 -11.51
CA MET A 1 4.55 14.79 -12.12
C MET A 1 4.02 13.37 -12.25
N GLN A 2 3.90 12.82 -13.46
CA GLN A 2 3.37 11.48 -13.66
C GLN A 2 4.56 10.53 -13.75
N MET A 3 4.74 9.70 -12.73
CA MET A 3 5.77 8.66 -12.70
C MET A 3 5.38 7.55 -13.68
N ASP A 4 6.33 7.04 -14.48
CA ASP A 4 6.08 5.87 -15.33
C ASP A 4 6.25 4.59 -14.51
N TRP A 5 5.13 4.13 -13.94
CA TRP A 5 5.05 2.93 -13.13
C TRP A 5 5.39 1.64 -13.89
N THR A 6 5.29 1.66 -15.23
CA THR A 6 5.57 0.48 -16.07
C THR A 6 7.02 0.02 -15.93
N SER A 7 7.95 0.97 -15.75
CA SER A 7 9.38 0.69 -15.55
C SER A 7 9.70 -0.04 -14.23
N TYR A 8 8.74 -0.08 -13.29
CA TYR A 8 8.90 -0.71 -11.98
C TYR A 8 8.11 -2.02 -11.85
N ILE A 9 7.49 -2.52 -12.92
CA ILE A 9 6.82 -3.82 -12.92
C ILE A 9 7.83 -4.91 -12.54
N GLY A 10 7.41 -5.82 -11.66
CA GLY A 10 8.24 -6.87 -11.08
C GLY A 10 9.03 -6.44 -9.85
N LYS A 11 9.06 -5.15 -9.48
CA LYS A 11 9.72 -4.66 -8.26
C LYS A 11 8.81 -4.80 -7.05
N VAL A 12 9.42 -4.96 -5.87
CA VAL A 12 8.68 -4.94 -4.60
C VAL A 12 8.44 -3.49 -4.18
N LEU A 13 7.18 -3.18 -3.87
CA LEU A 13 6.74 -1.88 -3.39
C LEU A 13 6.27 -1.98 -1.94
N ASN A 14 6.64 -1.00 -1.11
CA ASN A 14 5.91 -0.68 0.11
C ASN A 14 5.13 0.61 -0.12
N ILE A 15 3.84 0.58 0.15
CA ILE A 15 2.92 1.69 -0.07
C ILE A 15 2.33 2.11 1.28
N THR A 16 2.59 3.35 1.65
CA THR A 16 1.89 4.03 2.75
C THR A 16 0.63 4.65 2.20
N MET A 17 -0.51 4.34 2.81
CA MET A 17 -1.81 4.87 2.37
C MET A 17 -2.10 6.23 3.02
N HIS A 18 -2.98 7.02 2.39
CA HIS A 18 -3.57 8.23 2.98
C HIS A 18 -4.59 7.92 4.08
N GLU A 19 -5.16 6.71 4.07
CA GLU A 19 -6.10 6.25 5.07
C GLU A 19 -5.37 5.92 6.38
N ASN A 20 -5.90 6.46 7.48
CA ASN A 20 -5.60 5.99 8.83
C ASN A 20 -6.85 5.28 9.35
N TYR A 21 -6.72 4.09 9.92
CA TYR A 21 -7.81 3.52 10.72
C TYR A 21 -7.67 4.00 12.15
N GLY A 22 -8.72 4.59 12.71
CA GLY A 22 -8.80 4.84 14.14
C GLY A 22 -9.23 3.54 14.83
N ILE A 23 -8.32 2.85 15.52
CA ILE A 23 -8.63 1.58 16.17
C ILE A 23 -8.08 1.56 17.59
N VAL A 24 -8.98 1.26 18.52
CA VAL A 24 -8.85 1.10 19.98
C VAL A 24 -8.80 2.41 20.78
N MET A 25 -9.89 2.65 21.53
CA MET A 25 -9.80 3.42 22.76
C MET A 25 -8.92 2.63 23.72
N GLU A 26 -7.76 3.17 24.07
CA GLU A 26 -6.95 2.59 25.11
C GLU A 26 -7.78 2.60 26.41
N PRO A 27 -7.97 1.48 27.13
CA PRO A 27 -8.83 1.46 28.32
C PRO A 27 -8.40 2.45 29.42
N LYS A 28 -7.17 2.97 29.32
CA LYS A 28 -6.54 3.91 30.25
C LYS A 28 -6.33 5.32 29.68
N SER A 29 -6.54 5.55 28.38
CA SER A 29 -6.41 6.89 27.80
C SER A 29 -7.61 7.23 26.91
N ASN A 30 -8.16 8.41 27.13
CA ASN A 30 -9.35 8.91 26.44
C ASN A 30 -9.01 9.45 25.03
N THR A 31 -7.93 8.97 24.42
CA THR A 31 -7.35 9.49 23.18
C THR A 31 -7.46 8.44 22.07
N PRO A 32 -7.96 8.80 20.88
CA PRO A 32 -8.00 7.88 19.74
C PRO A 32 -6.59 7.54 19.24
N ILE A 33 -6.31 6.25 19.05
CA ILE A 33 -5.11 5.76 18.38
C ILE A 33 -5.38 5.68 16.88
N TYR A 34 -4.47 6.23 16.07
CA TYR A 34 -4.52 6.15 14.61
C TYR A 34 -3.43 5.19 14.13
N GLU A 35 -3.83 4.17 13.37
CA GLU A 35 -2.90 3.25 12.73
C GLU A 35 -2.70 3.64 11.26
N ILE A 36 -1.43 3.72 10.84
CA ILE A 36 -1.05 3.97 9.45
C ILE A 36 -1.18 2.66 8.68
N VAL A 37 -1.84 2.71 7.53
CA VAL A 37 -2.03 1.52 6.69
C VAL A 37 -0.86 1.38 5.72
N PHE A 38 -0.26 0.20 5.74
CA PHE A 38 0.77 -0.19 4.78
C PHE A 38 0.28 -1.37 3.92
N LYS A 39 0.60 -1.33 2.63
CA LYS A 39 0.48 -2.46 1.70
C LYS A 39 1.85 -2.75 1.11
N SER A 40 2.19 -4.03 0.99
CA SER A 40 3.46 -4.47 0.41
C SER A 40 3.22 -5.64 -0.52
N GLY A 41 3.96 -5.66 -1.63
CA GLY A 41 3.88 -6.71 -2.65
C GLY A 41 4.67 -6.36 -3.89
N GLN A 42 4.77 -7.33 -4.79
CA GLN A 42 5.37 -7.13 -6.10
C GLN A 42 4.40 -6.36 -7.01
N LEU A 43 4.87 -5.31 -7.68
CA LEU A 43 4.06 -4.60 -8.68
C LEU A 43 3.88 -5.50 -9.90
N VAL A 44 2.65 -5.94 -10.16
CA VAL A 44 2.32 -6.81 -11.30
C VAL A 44 1.49 -6.11 -12.37
N GLY A 45 0.98 -4.91 -12.07
CA GLY A 45 0.25 -4.10 -13.03
C GLY A 45 0.24 -2.62 -12.66
N ALA A 46 0.32 -1.78 -13.68
CA ALA A 46 0.22 -0.33 -13.58
C ALA A 46 -0.90 0.15 -14.50
N PHE A 47 -1.87 0.85 -13.93
CA PHE A 47 -3.06 1.33 -14.63
C PHE A 47 -3.19 2.84 -14.47
N SER A 48 -4.02 3.46 -15.30
CA SER A 48 -4.34 4.89 -15.22
C SER A 48 -4.92 5.27 -13.85
N GLU A 49 -5.63 4.35 -13.21
CA GLU A 49 -6.35 4.59 -11.95
C GLU A 49 -5.58 4.15 -10.70
N GLY A 50 -4.58 3.28 -10.84
CA GLY A 50 -3.87 2.73 -9.69
C GLY A 50 -2.84 1.67 -10.02
N LEU A 51 -2.35 1.02 -8.97
CA LEU A 51 -1.33 -0.02 -9.01
C LEU A 51 -1.92 -1.35 -8.55
N LEU A 52 -1.49 -2.45 -9.15
CA LEU A 52 -1.85 -3.80 -8.74
C LEU A 52 -0.62 -4.48 -8.16
N LEU A 53 -0.69 -4.79 -6.86
CA LEU A 53 0.33 -5.58 -6.18
C LEU A 53 -0.10 -7.05 -6.12
N GLU A 54 0.86 -7.95 -6.15
CA GLU A 54 0.69 -9.36 -5.83
C GLU A 54 1.56 -9.69 -4.61
N THR A 55 1.01 -10.46 -3.66
CA THR A 55 1.73 -10.90 -2.47
C THR A 55 1.14 -12.20 -1.97
N THR A 56 1.82 -12.86 -1.04
CA THR A 56 1.33 -14.07 -0.37
C THR A 56 0.87 -13.71 1.03
N ARG A 57 -0.38 -14.03 1.37
CA ARG A 57 -0.94 -13.91 2.71
C ARG A 57 -1.65 -15.20 3.07
N GLU A 58 -1.39 -15.73 4.27
CA GLU A 58 -2.05 -16.96 4.73
C GLU A 58 -1.92 -18.14 3.74
N ASN A 59 -0.76 -18.24 3.08
CA ASN A 59 -0.45 -19.19 2.00
C ASN A 59 -1.30 -19.05 0.72
N GLU A 60 -2.04 -17.96 0.56
CA GLU A 60 -2.77 -17.63 -0.65
C GLU A 60 -2.11 -16.47 -1.40
N THR A 61 -2.06 -16.58 -2.72
CA THR A 61 -1.69 -15.45 -3.58
C THR A 61 -2.85 -14.48 -3.64
N VAL A 62 -2.64 -13.27 -3.14
CA VAL A 62 -3.62 -12.20 -3.18
C VAL A 62 -3.15 -11.08 -4.08
N ARG A 63 -4.10 -10.47 -4.78
CA ARG A 63 -3.87 -9.26 -5.58
C ARG A 63 -4.54 -8.08 -4.92
N ILE A 64 -3.80 -6.99 -4.78
CA ILE A 64 -4.23 -5.78 -4.07
C ILE A 64 -4.20 -4.64 -5.07
N PHE A 65 -5.37 -4.16 -5.47
CA PHE A 65 -5.47 -2.93 -6.27
C PHE A 65 -5.45 -1.72 -5.33
N ILE A 66 -4.58 -0.75 -5.64
CA ILE A 66 -4.38 0.46 -4.85
C ILE A 66 -4.60 1.67 -5.77
N PRO A 67 -5.70 2.42 -5.58
CA PRO A 67 -5.96 3.65 -6.31
C PRO A 67 -4.87 4.70 -6.08
N HIS A 68 -4.48 5.47 -7.12
CA HIS A 68 -3.42 6.49 -6.98
C HIS A 68 -3.74 7.55 -5.92
N ASN A 69 -5.01 7.92 -5.76
CA ASN A 69 -5.44 8.90 -4.76
C ASN A 69 -5.33 8.40 -3.31
N ALA A 70 -5.18 7.08 -3.10
CA ALA A 70 -4.99 6.49 -1.79
C ALA A 70 -3.51 6.39 -1.40
N ILE A 71 -2.57 6.62 -2.33
CA ILE A 71 -1.13 6.48 -2.12
C ILE A 71 -0.55 7.76 -1.53
N LYS A 72 -0.07 7.69 -0.30
CA LYS A 72 0.65 8.80 0.36
C LYS A 72 2.14 8.78 0.02
N CYS A 73 2.74 7.60 0.02
CA CYS A 73 4.16 7.41 -0.24
C CYS A 73 4.41 6.00 -0.80
N VAL A 74 5.41 5.85 -1.65
CA VAL A 74 5.86 4.56 -2.20
C VAL A 74 7.37 4.44 -2.02
N GLU A 75 7.80 3.31 -1.46
CA GLU A 75 9.19 2.88 -1.42
C GLU A 75 9.37 1.74 -2.43
N ILE A 76 10.37 1.86 -3.32
CA ILE A 76 10.67 0.88 -4.37
C ILE A 76 11.98 0.19 -3.99
N PHE A 77 11.94 -1.13 -3.82
CA PHE A 77 13.13 -1.91 -3.44
C PHE A 77 13.88 -2.47 -4.65
N GLY A 78 15.21 -2.57 -4.53
CA GLY A 78 16.06 -3.20 -5.55
C GLY A 78 16.26 -2.36 -6.81
N LEU A 79 16.55 -1.07 -6.63
CA LEU A 79 17.06 -0.18 -7.67
C LEU A 79 18.49 -0.56 -8.08
#